data_AF-A0AAE0L3E6-F1
#
_entry.id   AF-A0AAE0L3E6-F1
#
_cell.length_a   1.000
_cell.length_b   1.000
_cell.length_c   1.000
_cell.angle_alpha   90.00
_cell.angle_beta   90.00
_cell.angle_gamma   90.00
#
_symmetry.space_group_name_H-M   'P 1'
#
loop_
_entity.id
_entity.type
_entity.pdbx_description
1 polymer ?
#
loop_
_entity_poly.entity_id
_entity_poly.type
_entity_poly.pdbx_seq_one_letter_code
_entity_poly.pdbx_strand_id
1 'polypeptide(L)'
;IALLRLSNGHLIVCFNDSPAARNQLRLAESSDGGRSWQTVAELEAGHSGLNYAYPTLIQDGDSVVAVYSITRRGSLHSGYSQPPEASGIRVAVVRLASLIS
;
A
#
# COMPACT_ATOMS: atom_id res chain seq x y z
N ILE A 1 -3.34 1.45 -7.20
CA ILE A 1 -4.31 0.61 -6.47
C ILE A 1 -4.05 -0.85 -6.83
N ALA A 2 -4.26 -1.76 -5.88
CA ALA A 2 -4.26 -3.21 -6.10
C ALA A 2 -5.34 -3.86 -5.23
N LEU A 3 -6.00 -4.90 -5.73
CA LEU A 3 -7.07 -5.63 -5.05
C LEU A 3 -6.73 -7.11 -5.06
N LEU A 4 -6.93 -7.77 -3.93
CA LEU A 4 -6.74 -9.21 -3.76
C LEU A 4 -7.95 -9.79 -3.04
N ARG A 5 -8.47 -10.93 -3.52
CA ARG A 5 -9.42 -11.73 -2.75
C ARG A 5 -8.63 -12.70 -1.86
N LEU A 6 -8.87 -12.63 -0.56
CA LEU A 6 -8.24 -13.47 0.45
C LEU A 6 -8.86 -14.87 0.45
N SER A 7 -8.13 -15.85 0.99
CA SER A 7 -8.55 -17.24 1.10
C SER A 7 -9.86 -17.41 1.91
N ASN A 8 -10.13 -16.53 2.88
CA ASN A 8 -11.37 -16.50 3.65
C ASN A 8 -12.56 -15.86 2.89
N GLY A 9 -12.34 -15.43 1.64
CA GLY A 9 -13.35 -14.82 0.79
C GLY A 9 -13.48 -13.30 0.91
N HIS A 10 -12.85 -12.67 1.92
CA HIS A 10 -12.79 -11.22 2.07
C HIS A 10 -11.98 -10.59 0.93
N LEU A 11 -12.14 -9.28 0.74
CA LEU A 11 -11.35 -8.48 -0.20
C LEU A 11 -10.36 -7.62 0.58
N ILE A 12 -9.12 -7.51 0.10
CA ILE A 12 -8.15 -6.53 0.60
C ILE A 12 -7.68 -5.64 -0.54
N VAL A 13 -7.64 -4.33 -0.28
CA VAL A 13 -7.23 -3.31 -1.26
C VAL A 13 -6.07 -2.50 -0.71
N CYS A 14 -5.05 -2.30 -1.55
CA CYS A 14 -3.97 -1.34 -1.31
C CYS A 14 -4.16 -0.13 -2.22
N PHE A 15 -4.32 1.05 -1.62
CA PHE A 15 -4.69 2.26 -2.35
C PHE A 15 -4.03 3.50 -1.75
N ASN A 16 -3.92 4.55 -2.58
CA ASN A 16 -3.51 5.85 -2.09
C ASN A 16 -4.73 6.53 -1.46
N ASP A 17 -4.70 6.77 -0.15
CA ASP A 17 -5.81 7.39 0.57
C ASP A 17 -5.75 8.92 0.51
N SER A 18 -5.67 9.45 -0.71
CA SER A 18 -5.72 10.89 -0.95
C SER A 18 -6.28 11.14 -2.35
N PRO A 19 -7.26 12.05 -2.50
CA PRO A 19 -7.85 12.37 -3.80
C PRO A 19 -6.91 13.18 -4.70
N ALA A 20 -5.88 13.81 -4.14
CA ALA A 20 -5.02 14.76 -4.85
C ALA A 20 -3.55 14.34 -4.91
N ALA A 21 -3.10 13.41 -4.06
CA ALA A 21 -1.70 13.07 -3.92
C ALA A 21 -1.48 11.55 -3.79
N ARG A 22 -0.27 11.11 -4.15
CA ARG A 22 0.17 9.72 -3.99
C ARG A 22 1.12 9.56 -2.79
N ASN A 23 0.97 10.36 -1.74
CA ASN A 23 1.84 10.31 -0.56
C ASN A 23 1.30 9.47 0.59
N GLN A 24 0.06 9.00 0.53
CA GLN A 24 -0.48 8.09 1.52
C GLN A 24 -0.70 6.75 0.86
N LEU A 25 -0.43 5.65 1.57
CA LEU A 25 -0.68 4.30 1.09
C LEU A 25 -1.25 3.47 2.24
N ARG A 26 -2.44 2.91 2.05
CA ARG A 26 -3.17 2.15 3.07
C ARG A 26 -3.61 0.80 2.55
N LEU A 27 -3.82 -0.12 3.48
CA LEU A 27 -4.56 -1.36 3.27
C LEU A 27 -5.93 -1.26 3.93
N ALA A 28 -6.97 -1.62 3.19
CA ALA A 28 -8.32 -1.78 3.73
C ALA A 28 -8.90 -3.14 3.36
N GLU A 29 -9.69 -3.69 4.26
CA GLU A 29 -10.36 -4.98 4.12
C GLU A 29 -11.87 -4.79 4.04
N SER A 30 -12.52 -5.64 3.24
CA SER A 30 -13.97 -5.76 3.16
C SER A 30 -14.40 -7.22 3.33
N SER A 31 -15.28 -7.46 4.31
CA SER A 31 -15.89 -8.77 4.56
C SER A 31 -17.25 -8.94 3.86
N ASP A 32 -17.79 -7.88 3.25
CA ASP A 32 -19.15 -7.84 2.70
C ASP A 32 -19.20 -7.70 1.18
N GLY A 33 -18.12 -8.11 0.49
CA GLY A 33 -18.04 -8.07 -0.97
C GLY A 33 -17.78 -6.68 -1.54
N GLY A 34 -17.16 -5.78 -0.76
CA GLY A 34 -16.75 -4.45 -1.19
C GLY A 34 -17.78 -3.35 -0.93
N ARG A 35 -18.83 -3.61 -0.13
CA ARG A 35 -19.84 -2.61 0.21
C ARG A 35 -19.35 -1.67 1.30
N SER A 36 -18.60 -2.19 2.26
CA SER A 36 -17.90 -1.43 3.29
C SER A 36 -16.44 -1.85 3.40
N TRP A 37 -15.59 -0.92 3.85
CA TRP A 37 -14.14 -1.08 3.92
C TRP A 37 -13.63 -0.58 5.27
N GLN A 38 -12.76 -1.35 5.91
CA GLN A 38 -12.10 -0.99 7.17
C GLN A 38 -10.59 -0.88 6.92
N THR A 39 -9.96 0.21 7.35
CA THR A 39 -8.50 0.34 7.23
C THR A 39 -7.84 -0.61 8.23
N VAL A 40 -7.02 -1.52 7.73
CA VAL A 40 -6.29 -2.52 8.54
C VAL A 40 -4.82 -2.18 8.73
N ALA A 41 -4.25 -1.34 7.85
CA ALA A 41 -2.91 -0.81 8.03
C ALA A 41 -2.70 0.51 7.27
N GLU A 42 -1.89 1.38 7.86
CA GLU A 42 -1.26 2.50 7.17
C GLU A 42 0.17 2.10 6.82
N LEU A 43 0.46 1.90 5.52
CA LEU A 43 1.79 1.52 5.07
C LEU A 43 2.71 2.73 4.98
N GLU A 44 2.15 3.86 4.56
CA GLU A 44 2.88 5.13 4.41
C GLU A 44 1.96 6.30 4.81
N ALA A 45 2.40 7.09 5.80
CA ALA A 45 1.57 8.08 6.49
C ALA A 45 1.43 9.45 5.80
N GLY A 46 2.14 9.71 4.69
CA GLY A 46 2.08 11.04 4.05
C GLY A 46 3.33 11.91 4.15
N HIS A 47 4.54 11.36 4.29
CA HIS A 47 5.77 12.16 4.37
C HIS A 47 5.94 13.13 3.18
N SER A 48 6.36 14.37 3.47
CA SER A 48 6.51 15.41 2.46
C SER A 48 7.63 15.06 1.48
N GLY A 49 7.27 15.00 0.20
CA GLY A 49 8.23 14.79 -0.90
C GLY A 49 8.31 13.36 -1.45
N LEU A 50 7.50 12.41 -0.97
CA LEU A 50 7.45 11.05 -1.51
C LEU A 50 6.11 10.74 -2.19
N ASN A 51 6.19 9.88 -3.20
CA ASN A 51 5.07 9.32 -3.94
C ASN A 51 5.21 7.79 -3.96
N TYR A 52 4.10 7.11 -3.68
CA TYR A 52 3.97 5.65 -3.64
C TYR A 52 3.06 5.19 -4.75
N ALA A 53 3.52 4.22 -5.54
CA ALA A 53 2.83 3.80 -6.75
C ALA A 53 2.93 2.29 -7.00
N TYR A 54 2.06 1.81 -7.89
CA TYR A 54 2.07 0.44 -8.40
C TYR A 54 2.13 -0.64 -7.30
N PRO A 55 1.21 -0.60 -6.31
CA PRO A 55 1.15 -1.67 -5.33
C PRO A 55 0.83 -3.01 -6.01
N THR A 56 1.37 -4.09 -5.44
CA THR A 56 1.06 -5.48 -5.75
C THR A 56 0.85 -6.22 -4.43
N LEU A 57 -0.11 -7.13 -4.40
CA LEU A 57 -0.49 -7.87 -3.18
C LEU A 57 -0.38 -9.37 -3.39
N ILE A 58 0.16 -10.06 -2.38
CA ILE A 58 0.19 -11.51 -2.26
C ILE A 58 -0.27 -11.87 -0.84
N GLN A 59 -1.08 -12.91 -0.71
CA GLN A 59 -1.39 -13.49 0.60
C GLN A 59 -0.37 -14.58 0.94
N ASP A 60 0.14 -14.55 2.17
CA ASP A 60 1.00 -15.57 2.77
C ASP A 60 0.43 -15.96 4.14
N GLY A 61 -0.34 -17.05 4.18
CA GLY A 61 -1.12 -17.46 5.35
C GLY A 61 -2.06 -16.36 5.84
N ASP A 62 -1.91 -15.98 7.12
CA ASP A 62 -2.66 -14.89 7.76
C ASP A 62 -2.03 -13.51 7.54
N SER A 63 -1.12 -13.38 6.58
CA SER A 63 -0.46 -12.12 6.24
C SER A 63 -0.69 -11.73 4.80
N VAL A 64 -0.59 -10.43 4.54
CA VAL A 64 -0.54 -9.87 3.20
C VAL A 64 0.80 -9.19 3.02
N VAL A 65 1.49 -9.57 1.94
CA VAL A 65 2.70 -8.92 1.46
C VAL A 65 2.29 -7.86 0.44
N ALA A 66 2.63 -6.61 0.72
CA ALA A 66 2.47 -5.49 -0.19
C ALA A 66 3.82 -5.05 -0.74
N VAL A 67 3.94 -5.02 -2.06
CA VAL A 67 5.13 -4.54 -2.77
C VAL A 67 4.75 -3.30 -3.56
N TYR A 68 5.51 -2.21 -3.45
CA TYR A 68 5.19 -0.96 -4.13
C TYR A 68 6.43 -0.13 -4.46
N SER A 69 6.29 0.78 -5.43
CA SER A 69 7.35 1.73 -5.81
C SER A 69 7.31 2.97 -4.93
N ILE A 70 8.47 3.43 -4.49
CA ILE A 70 8.68 4.73 -3.84
C ILE A 70 9.48 5.64 -4.78
N THR A 71 9.02 6.88 -4.94
CA THR A 71 9.67 7.91 -5.76
C THR A 71 9.62 9.25 -5.04
N ARG A 72 10.57 10.16 -5.30
CA ARG A 72 10.46 11.54 -4.83
C ARG A 72 9.57 12.38 -5.75
N ARG A 73 8.75 13.23 -5.14
CA ARG A 73 7.90 14.20 -5.84
C ARG A 73 8.81 15.28 -6.44
N GLY A 74 8.74 15.48 -7.76
CA GLY A 74 9.55 16.49 -8.47
C GLY A 74 10.88 15.99 -9.06
N SER A 75 11.17 14.69 -9.06
CA SER A 75 12.41 14.12 -9.63
C SER A 75 12.55 14.18 -11.16
N LEU A 76 11.71 14.94 -11.86
CA LEU A 76 11.89 15.23 -13.28
C LEU A 76 12.73 16.52 -13.38
N HIS A 77 14.04 16.40 -13.60
CA HIS A 77 15.02 17.48 -13.89
C HIS A 77 15.87 18.05 -12.73
N SER A 78 16.85 17.28 -12.25
CA SER A 78 18.08 17.88 -11.72
C SER A 78 19.21 16.86 -11.79
N GLY A 79 20.24 17.15 -12.58
CA GLY A 79 21.43 16.32 -12.82
C GLY A 79 22.37 16.25 -11.61
N TYR A 80 21.84 16.11 -10.40
CA TYR A 80 22.60 15.91 -9.19
C TYR A 80 22.48 14.45 -8.75
N SER A 81 23.61 13.76 -8.70
CA SER A 81 23.77 12.50 -7.97
C SER A 81 23.46 12.75 -6.49
N GLN A 82 22.36 12.17 -6.00
CA GLN A 82 21.83 12.31 -4.65
C GLN A 82 21.68 10.91 -4.03
N PRO A 83 21.77 10.76 -2.70
CA PRO A 83 21.96 9.47 -2.05
C PRO A 83 20.82 8.48 -2.36
N PRO A 84 21.15 7.18 -2.55
CA PRO A 84 20.31 6.17 -3.19
C PRO A 84 19.03 5.77 -2.43
N GLU A 85 18.80 6.31 -1.24
CA GLU A 85 17.96 5.68 -0.21
C GLU A 85 16.47 6.08 -0.29
N ALA A 86 16.10 7.00 -1.18
CA ALA A 86 14.75 7.61 -1.22
C ALA A 86 13.85 7.14 -2.38
N SER A 87 14.29 6.18 -3.18
CA SER A 87 13.54 5.64 -4.33
C SER A 87 13.83 4.15 -4.53
N GLY A 88 12.85 3.39 -4.99
CA GLY A 88 13.03 1.95 -5.21
C GLY A 88 11.75 1.15 -5.00
N ILE A 89 11.91 -0.12 -4.64
CA ILE A 89 10.82 -1.04 -4.31
C ILE A 89 10.79 -1.25 -2.80
N ARG A 90 9.63 -1.07 -2.19
CA ARG A 90 9.39 -1.36 -0.78
C ARG A 90 8.50 -2.58 -0.64
N VAL A 91 8.78 -3.37 0.39
CA VAL A 91 7.99 -4.52 0.80
C VAL A 91 7.47 -4.26 2.22
N ALA A 92 6.18 -4.44 2.43
CA ALA A 92 5.54 -4.42 3.73
C ALA A 92 4.81 -5.75 3.95
N VAL A 93 4.89 -6.29 5.16
CA VAL A 93 4.16 -7.50 5.56
C VAL A 93 3.19 -7.11 6.65
N VAL A 94 1.90 -7.34 6.40
CA VAL A 94 0.82 -7.00 7.34
C VAL A 94 0.12 -8.28 7.74
N ARG A 95 0.18 -8.61 9.03
CA ARG A 95 -0.62 -9.71 9.60
C ARG A 95 -2.07 -9.24 9.72
N LEU A 96 -2.99 -9.98 9.13
CA LEU A 96 -4.41 -9.76 9.30
C LEU A 96 -4.84 -10.41 10.61
N ALA A 97 -5.60 -9.68 11.42
CA ALA A 97 -6.20 -10.27 12.61
C ALA A 97 -7.23 -11.30 12.14
N SER A 98 -7.09 -12.55 12.58
CA SER A 98 -8.13 -13.55 12.42
C SER A 98 -9.35 -13.05 13.20
N LEU A 99 -10.36 -12.51 12.51
CA LEU A 99 -11.66 -12.32 13.11
C LEU A 99 -12.22 -13.73 13.33
N ILE A 100 -12.07 -14.24 14.55
CA ILE A 100 -12.69 -15.48 14.98
C ILE A 100 -14.19 -15.28 14.81
N SER A 101 -14.82 -16.03 13.90
CA SER A 101 -16.26 -15.97 13.65
C SER A 101 -17.04 -16.65 14.77
#